data_AF-A0A2H0D6C6-F1
#
_entry.id   AF-A0A2H0D6C6-F1
#
_cell.length_a   1.000
_cell.length_b   1.000
_cell.length_c   1.000
_cell.angle_alpha   90.00
_cell.angle_beta   90.00
_cell.angle_gamma   90.00
#
_symmetry.space_group_name_H-M   'P 1'
#
loop_
_entity.id
_entity.type
_entity.pdbx_description
1 polymer ?
#
loop_
_entity_poly.entity_id
_entity_poly.type
_entity_poly.pdbx_seq_one_letter_code
_entity_poly.pdbx_strand_id
1 'polypeptide(L)'
;MSENQYSTNESQFLPEIRKGRVKTLTIHEVSETELNVLAQGSPNSIHLNFSIGLFTLASSFLISLLTTNIESDRVFMIFVTVVTIGFISSIILFFLWIKDYKSIKKVVEEIRKRLPPEGESKSISGKT
;
A
#
# COMPACT_ATOMS: atom_id res chain seq x y z
N MET A 1 -28.86 34.96 -58.90
CA MET A 1 -30.12 34.23 -58.70
C MET A 1 -29.80 32.79 -59.11
N SER A 2 -29.53 31.84 -58.23
CA SER A 2 -29.99 31.64 -56.85
C SER A 2 -29.02 30.74 -56.09
N GLU A 3 -28.93 30.95 -54.78
CA GLU A 3 -28.33 30.05 -53.79
C GLU A 3 -28.91 28.63 -53.83
N ASN A 4 -28.10 27.65 -53.43
CA ASN A 4 -28.54 26.54 -52.57
C ASN A 4 -27.31 25.92 -51.90
N GLN A 5 -26.98 26.40 -50.70
CA GLN A 5 -27.43 25.82 -49.42
C GLN A 5 -26.63 24.55 -49.10
N TYR A 6 -25.45 24.78 -48.52
CA TYR A 6 -24.77 23.80 -47.69
C TYR A 6 -25.68 23.49 -46.49
N SER A 7 -26.16 22.27 -46.39
CA SER A 7 -26.91 21.79 -45.22
C SER A 7 -26.51 20.35 -44.93
N THR A 8 -25.36 20.19 -44.28
CA THR A 8 -25.08 18.99 -43.51
C THR A 8 -24.74 19.44 -42.10
N ASN A 9 -25.82 19.54 -41.30
CA ASN A 9 -25.78 19.59 -39.84
C ASN A 9 -25.17 18.27 -39.34
N GLU A 10 -23.85 18.18 -39.32
CA GLU A 10 -23.16 17.34 -38.35
C GLU A 10 -22.44 18.27 -37.40
N SER A 11 -23.16 18.68 -36.36
CA SER A 11 -22.59 19.18 -35.12
C SER A 11 -21.76 18.06 -34.52
N GLN A 12 -20.57 17.82 -35.09
CA GLN A 12 -19.55 17.00 -34.49
C GLN A 12 -19.27 17.64 -33.13
N PHE A 13 -19.80 17.03 -32.07
CA PHE A 13 -19.37 17.26 -30.71
C PHE A 13 -17.91 16.81 -30.62
N LEU A 14 -17.01 17.62 -31.17
CA LEU A 14 -15.60 17.52 -30.86
C LEU A 14 -15.49 17.89 -29.38
N PRO A 15 -15.08 16.96 -28.50
CA PRO A 15 -14.97 17.26 -27.10
C PRO A 15 -14.01 18.46 -26.92
N GLU A 16 -14.43 19.48 -26.18
CA GLU A 16 -13.57 20.59 -25.80
C GLU A 16 -12.49 20.04 -24.86
N ILE A 17 -11.33 19.68 -25.43
CA ILE A 17 -10.20 19.18 -24.66
C ILE A 17 -9.53 20.37 -23.96
N ARG A 18 -10.06 20.72 -22.79
CA ARG A 18 -9.46 21.70 -21.87
C ARG A 18 -8.24 21.07 -21.19
N LYS A 19 -7.05 21.29 -21.75
CA LYS A 19 -5.77 20.90 -21.11
C LYS A 19 -5.31 21.99 -20.14
N GLY A 20 -5.44 21.75 -18.85
CA GLY A 20 -4.78 22.56 -17.82
C GLY A 20 -3.25 22.38 -17.87
N ARG A 21 -2.49 23.42 -17.55
CA ARG A 21 -1.02 23.31 -17.44
C ARG A 21 -0.67 22.36 -16.29
N VAL A 22 -0.07 21.24 -16.62
CA VAL A 22 0.51 20.32 -15.63
C VAL A 22 1.75 21.00 -15.06
N LYS A 23 1.74 21.29 -13.75
CA LYS A 23 2.82 22.04 -13.07
C LYS A 23 4.11 21.23 -12.96
N THR A 24 4.01 19.91 -12.81
CA THR A 24 5.14 18.99 -12.69
C THR A 24 4.75 17.61 -13.22
N LEU A 25 5.58 17.03 -14.09
CA LEU A 25 5.48 15.63 -14.52
C LEU A 25 6.68 14.87 -13.95
N THR A 26 6.42 13.90 -13.09
CA THR A 26 7.46 13.02 -12.53
C THR A 26 7.34 11.66 -13.17
N ILE A 27 8.35 11.29 -13.96
CA ILE A 27 8.44 9.98 -14.60
C ILE A 27 9.35 9.10 -13.73
N HIS A 28 8.84 7.96 -13.28
CA HIS A 28 9.63 6.95 -12.59
C HIS A 28 9.96 5.83 -13.57
N GLU A 29 11.23 5.70 -13.94
CA GLU A 29 11.71 4.53 -14.66
C GLU A 29 11.90 3.39 -13.65
N VAL A 30 11.16 2.29 -13.86
CA VAL A 30 11.14 1.12 -12.99
C VAL A 30 11.59 -0.08 -13.80
N SER A 31 12.55 -0.85 -13.29
CA SER A 31 13.00 -2.11 -13.91
C SER A 31 11.90 -3.17 -13.86
N GLU A 32 11.87 -4.10 -14.82
CA GLU A 32 10.97 -5.27 -14.80
C GLU A 32 11.03 -6.06 -13.48
N THR A 33 12.22 -6.19 -12.89
CA THR A 33 12.39 -6.83 -11.58
C THR A 33 11.75 -6.06 -10.43
N GLU A 34 11.87 -4.73 -10.43
CA GLU A 34 11.24 -3.84 -9.44
C GLU A 34 9.72 -3.83 -9.61
N LEU A 35 9.26 -3.81 -10.87
CA LEU A 35 7.85 -3.89 -11.22
C LEU A 35 7.25 -5.22 -10.78
N ASN A 36 7.93 -6.35 -10.95
CA ASN A 36 7.46 -7.66 -10.49
C ASN A 36 7.34 -7.72 -8.96
N VAL A 37 8.30 -7.14 -8.23
CA VAL A 37 8.24 -7.05 -6.75
C VAL A 37 7.05 -6.19 -6.29
N LEU A 38 6.73 -5.12 -7.02
CA LEU A 38 5.57 -4.28 -6.75
C LEU A 38 4.24 -4.94 -7.18
N ALA A 39 4.24 -5.65 -8.31
CA ALA A 39 3.06 -6.28 -8.92
C ALA A 39 2.59 -7.53 -8.16
N GLN A 40 3.51 -8.26 -7.53
CA GLN A 40 3.16 -9.35 -6.62
C GLN A 40 2.31 -8.86 -5.45
N GLY A 41 2.31 -7.54 -5.17
CA GLY A 41 1.63 -6.97 -4.04
C GLY A 41 2.27 -7.45 -2.73
N SER A 42 2.16 -6.65 -1.68
CA SER A 42 2.64 -7.13 -0.41
C SER A 42 1.59 -8.05 0.22
N PRO A 43 1.91 -9.32 0.55
CA PRO A 43 1.07 -10.09 1.48
C PRO A 43 1.04 -9.47 2.89
N ASN A 44 1.71 -8.31 3.11
CA ASN A 44 1.71 -7.55 4.35
C ASN A 44 0.33 -7.33 4.95
N SER A 45 -0.69 -7.02 4.14
CA SER A 45 -2.01 -6.70 4.69
C SER A 45 -2.58 -7.92 5.43
N ILE A 46 -2.40 -9.12 4.90
CA ILE A 46 -2.90 -10.36 5.50
C ILE A 46 -2.09 -10.70 6.76
N HIS A 47 -0.75 -10.67 6.70
CA HIS A 47 0.09 -10.98 7.87
C HIS A 47 -0.12 -10.01 9.02
N LEU A 48 -0.22 -8.70 8.73
CA LEU A 48 -0.48 -7.68 9.74
C LEU A 48 -1.86 -7.83 10.35
N ASN A 49 -2.90 -7.98 9.53
CA ASN A 49 -4.27 -8.13 10.01
C ASN A 49 -4.42 -9.37 10.88
N PHE A 50 -3.82 -10.49 10.49
CA PHE A 50 -3.86 -11.73 11.27
C PHE A 50 -3.04 -11.62 12.56
N SER A 51 -1.87 -10.96 12.51
CA SER A 51 -1.06 -10.67 13.68
C SER A 51 -1.81 -9.82 14.70
N ILE A 52 -2.45 -8.74 14.26
CA ILE A 52 -3.23 -7.85 15.15
C ILE A 52 -4.44 -8.60 15.69
N GLY A 53 -5.17 -9.34 14.84
CA GLY A 53 -6.31 -10.13 15.26
C GLY A 53 -5.97 -11.18 16.33
N LEU A 54 -4.89 -11.95 16.11
CA LEU A 54 -4.39 -12.93 17.09
C LEU A 54 -3.91 -12.26 18.38
N PHE A 55 -3.25 -11.10 18.28
CA PHE A 55 -2.79 -10.35 19.44
C PHE A 55 -3.96 -9.82 20.28
N THR A 56 -5.00 -9.26 19.64
CA THR A 56 -6.22 -8.82 20.32
C THR A 56 -6.91 -10.00 21.00
N LEU A 57 -7.05 -11.13 20.31
CA LEU A 57 -7.66 -12.32 20.87
C LEU A 57 -6.87 -12.88 22.07
N ALA A 58 -5.55 -12.99 21.94
CA ALA A 58 -4.67 -13.42 23.03
C ALA A 58 -4.73 -12.45 24.23
N SER A 59 -4.83 -11.15 23.97
CA SER A 59 -4.99 -10.13 25.01
C SER A 59 -6.33 -10.26 25.74
N SER A 60 -7.43 -10.53 25.01
CA SER A 60 -8.73 -10.79 25.64
C SER A 60 -8.68 -12.01 26.56
N PHE A 61 -8.05 -13.11 26.12
CA PHE A 61 -7.88 -14.29 26.96
C PHE A 61 -6.97 -14.04 28.17
N LEU A 62 -5.91 -13.25 28.01
CA LEU A 62 -5.05 -12.84 29.11
C LEU A 62 -5.80 -11.99 30.15
N ILE A 63 -6.61 -11.02 29.72
CA ILE A 63 -7.44 -10.21 30.61
C ILE A 63 -8.43 -11.11 31.36
N SER A 64 -9.03 -12.08 30.66
CA SER A 64 -9.94 -13.04 31.29
C SER A 64 -9.23 -13.90 32.33
N LEU A 65 -8.00 -14.36 32.05
CA LEU A 65 -7.18 -15.10 33.02
C LEU A 65 -6.82 -14.26 34.25
N LEU A 66 -6.57 -12.96 34.09
CA LEU A 66 -6.22 -12.06 35.18
C LEU A 66 -7.44 -11.63 36.02
N THR A 67 -8.63 -11.62 35.42
CA THR A 67 -9.85 -11.12 36.06
C THR A 67 -10.68 -12.24 36.67
N THR A 68 -10.64 -13.45 36.10
CA THR A 68 -11.43 -14.60 36.54
C THR A 68 -10.62 -15.46 37.50
N ASN A 69 -11.19 -15.73 38.69
CA ASN A 69 -10.62 -16.70 39.61
C ASN A 69 -11.00 -18.12 39.14
N ILE A 70 -10.03 -18.86 38.60
CA ILE A 70 -10.24 -20.21 38.08
C ILE A 70 -9.84 -21.21 39.17
N GLU A 71 -10.83 -21.86 39.79
CA GLU A 71 -10.58 -22.86 40.85
C GLU A 71 -9.98 -24.18 40.33
N SER A 72 -10.06 -24.43 39.01
CA SER A 72 -9.56 -25.67 38.40
C SER A 72 -8.21 -25.47 37.71
N ASP A 73 -7.16 -26.09 38.26
CA ASP A 73 -5.79 -26.07 37.72
C ASP A 73 -5.71 -26.53 36.25
N ARG A 74 -6.57 -27.48 35.85
CA ARG A 74 -6.59 -28.00 34.48
C ARG A 74 -7.03 -26.93 33.48
N VAL A 75 -8.07 -26.18 33.82
CA VAL A 75 -8.59 -25.10 32.97
C VAL A 75 -7.58 -23.96 32.91
N PHE A 76 -6.98 -23.61 34.06
CA PHE A 76 -5.92 -22.61 34.13
C PHE A 76 -4.74 -22.94 33.19
N MET A 77 -4.21 -24.18 33.24
CA MET A 77 -3.11 -24.59 32.37
C MET A 77 -3.43 -24.52 30.87
N ILE A 78 -4.64 -24.91 30.47
CA ILE A 78 -5.06 -24.84 29.07
C ILE A 78 -5.12 -23.38 28.60
N PHE A 79 -5.72 -22.49 29.40
CA PHE A 79 -5.80 -21.07 29.06
C PHE A 79 -4.41 -20.44 28.94
N VAL A 80 -3.51 -20.70 29.88
CA VAL A 80 -2.12 -20.21 29.82
C VAL A 80 -1.44 -20.70 28.55
N THR A 81 -1.57 -21.98 28.21
CA THR A 81 -0.95 -22.58 27.01
C THR A 81 -1.47 -21.92 25.73
N VAL A 82 -2.77 -21.73 25.61
CA VAL A 82 -3.40 -21.07 24.45
C VAL A 82 -2.94 -19.62 24.33
N VAL A 83 -2.90 -18.88 25.44
CA VAL A 83 -2.42 -17.49 25.47
C VAL A 83 -0.95 -17.42 25.04
N THR A 84 -0.09 -18.28 25.57
CA THR A 84 1.34 -18.32 25.21
C THR A 84 1.54 -18.61 23.72
N ILE A 85 0.87 -19.63 23.17
CA ILE A 85 0.99 -19.97 21.74
C ILE A 85 0.44 -18.84 20.85
N GLY A 86 -0.67 -18.22 21.26
CA GLY A 86 -1.26 -17.07 20.56
C GLY A 86 -0.32 -15.87 20.50
N PHE A 87 0.32 -15.52 21.62
CA PHE A 87 1.32 -14.46 21.67
C PHE A 87 2.54 -14.79 20.80
N ILE A 88 3.11 -15.98 20.93
CA ILE A 88 4.27 -16.40 20.12
C ILE A 88 3.95 -16.30 18.62
N SER A 89 2.80 -16.83 18.21
CA SER A 89 2.37 -16.80 16.81
C SER A 89 2.19 -15.36 16.32
N SER A 90 1.52 -14.51 17.10
CA SER A 90 1.34 -13.09 16.74
C SER A 90 2.66 -12.36 16.57
N ILE A 91 3.64 -12.60 17.46
CA ILE A 91 4.96 -11.98 17.41
C ILE A 91 5.72 -12.42 16.14
N ILE A 92 5.69 -13.71 15.81
CA ILE A 92 6.35 -14.24 14.61
C ILE A 92 5.77 -13.59 13.33
N LEU A 93 4.44 -13.52 13.22
CA LEU A 93 3.79 -12.90 12.07
C LEU A 93 4.12 -11.40 11.99
N PHE A 94 4.20 -10.71 13.14
CA PHE A 94 4.58 -9.31 13.20
C PHE A 94 6.03 -9.08 12.73
N PHE A 95 6.98 -9.92 13.15
CA PHE A 95 8.37 -9.83 12.69
C PHE A 95 8.50 -10.11 11.18
N LEU A 96 7.76 -11.09 10.66
CA LEU A 96 7.73 -11.39 9.23
C LEU A 96 7.24 -10.17 8.42
N TRP A 97 6.17 -9.52 8.91
CA TRP A 97 5.65 -8.29 8.32
C TRP A 97 6.68 -7.16 8.30
N ILE A 98 7.40 -6.92 9.39
CA ILE A 98 8.45 -5.89 9.44
C ILE A 98 9.52 -6.14 8.37
N LYS A 99 9.93 -7.39 8.18
CA LYS A 99 10.95 -7.75 7.17
C LYS A 99 10.45 -7.43 5.76
N ASP A 100 9.24 -7.85 5.43
CA ASP A 100 8.67 -7.67 4.09
C ASP A 100 8.36 -6.19 3.80
N TYR A 101 7.84 -5.46 4.79
CA TYR A 101 7.64 -4.03 4.69
C TYR A 101 8.95 -3.27 4.40
N LYS A 102 10.05 -3.62 5.09
CA LYS A 102 11.36 -2.99 4.85
C LYS A 102 11.88 -3.25 3.45
N SER A 103 11.67 -4.45 2.89
CA SER A 103 12.11 -4.80 1.53
C SER A 103 11.42 -3.92 0.48
N ILE A 104 10.10 -3.78 0.55
CA ILE A 104 9.32 -2.96 -0.39
C ILE A 104 9.67 -1.49 -0.24
N LYS A 105 9.78 -1.01 1.01
CA LYS A 105 10.15 0.38 1.27
C LYS A 105 11.51 0.73 0.65
N LYS A 106 12.48 -0.20 0.73
CA LYS A 106 13.80 -0.02 0.11
C LYS A 106 13.71 0.11 -1.41
N VAL A 107 12.92 -0.72 -2.09
CA VAL A 107 12.73 -0.63 -3.55
C VAL A 107 12.12 0.71 -3.94
N VAL A 108 11.10 1.17 -3.20
CA VAL A 108 10.47 2.49 -3.43
C VAL A 108 11.45 3.63 -3.17
N GLU A 109 12.25 3.56 -2.11
CA GLU A 109 13.29 4.56 -1.81
C GLU A 109 14.38 4.60 -2.88
N GLU A 110 14.83 3.46 -3.41
CA GLU A 110 15.78 3.39 -4.52
C GLU A 110 15.24 4.04 -5.79
N ILE A 111 13.98 3.76 -6.16
CA ILE A 111 13.31 4.40 -7.32
C ILE A 111 13.22 5.92 -7.11
N ARG A 112 12.90 6.39 -5.90
CA ARG A 112 12.80 7.82 -5.59
C ARG A 112 14.16 8.51 -5.58
N LYS A 113 15.21 7.85 -5.10
CA LYS A 113 16.58 8.39 -5.01
C LYS A 113 17.23 8.62 -6.37
N ARG A 114 16.75 7.94 -7.42
CA ARG A 114 17.21 8.17 -8.81
C ARG A 114 16.77 9.52 -9.38
N LEU A 115 15.78 10.19 -8.77
CA LEU A 115 15.38 11.54 -9.15
C LEU A 115 16.28 12.58 -8.47
N PRO A 116 16.66 13.66 -9.17
CA PRO A 116 17.23 14.83 -8.52
C PRO A 116 16.20 15.42 -7.53
N PRO A 117 16.66 16.00 -6.40
CA PRO A 117 15.77 16.60 -5.42
C PRO A 117 14.85 17.66 -6.06
N GLU A 118 13.61 17.76 -5.58
CA GLU A 118 12.61 18.69 -6.10
C GLU A 118 13.19 20.12 -6.16
N GLY A 119 13.48 20.61 -7.37
CA GLY A 119 14.04 21.95 -7.58
C GLY A 119 15.03 22.10 -8.74
N GLU A 120 15.65 21.04 -9.23
CA GLU A 120 16.57 21.11 -10.38
C GLU A 120 15.89 20.69 -11.69
N SER A 121 14.82 21.40 -12.08
CA SER A 121 14.48 21.42 -13.50
C SER A 121 15.59 22.21 -14.20
N LYS A 122 16.57 21.53 -14.79
CA LYS A 122 17.41 22.12 -15.84
C LYS A 122 16.44 22.67 -16.87
N SER A 123 16.27 23.99 -16.88
CA SER A 123 15.45 24.66 -17.88
C SER A 123 16.04 24.28 -19.22
N ILE A 124 15.30 23.47 -19.98
CA ILE A 124 15.63 23.21 -21.36
C ILE A 124 15.31 24.53 -22.07
N SER A 125 16.27 25.45 -22.03
CA SER A 125 16.23 26.71 -22.77
C SER A 125 16.32 26.37 -24.24
N GLY A 126 15.16 26.09 -24.84
CA GLY A 126 15.00 25.96 -26.27
C GLY A 126 15.29 27.32 -26.89
N LYS A 127 16.53 27.52 -27.33
CA LYS A 127 16.85 28.48 -28.40
C LYS A 127 16.22 27.94 -29.68
N THR A 128 15.14 28.57 -30.12
CA THR A 128 14.82 28.68 -31.55
C THR A 128 14.15 30.02 -31.77
#